data_AF-A0A8W8J5M7-F1
#
_entry.id   AF-A0A8W8J5M7-F1
#
_cell.length_a   1.000
_cell.length_b   1.000
_cell.length_c   1.000
_cell.angle_alpha   90.00
_cell.angle_beta   90.00
_cell.angle_gamma   90.00
#
_symmetry.space_group_name_H-M   'P 1'
#
loop_
_entity.id
_entity.type
_entity.pdbx_description
1 polymer ?
#
loop_
_entity_poly.entity_id
_entity_poly.type
_entity_poly.pdbx_seq_one_letter_code
_entity_poly.pdbx_strand_id
1 'polypeptide(L)'
;SYLTNYVEGENRGAGLERHEFVHIDCPLDDDSGFFVLGKMSEDELHLTGFRVPKRHTLYVPADCIHSNDYLKGTWRTMLSDETNIDHVFLKRKTKENGENKLQSFTFSLAF
;
A
#
# COMPACT_ATOMS: atom_id res chain seq x y z
N SER A 1 8.97 15.02 -2.32
CA SER A 1 8.82 14.07 -1.18
C SER A 1 8.76 12.66 -1.75
N TYR A 2 8.83 11.61 -0.93
CA TYR A 2 8.65 10.23 -1.42
C TYR A 2 7.36 10.08 -2.25
N LEU A 3 6.23 10.54 -1.72
CA LEU A 3 4.94 10.56 -2.42
C LEU A 3 5.02 11.26 -3.79
N THR A 4 5.50 12.50 -3.86
CA THR A 4 5.48 13.25 -5.12
C THR A 4 6.51 12.75 -6.15
N ASN A 5 7.69 12.36 -5.70
CA ASN A 5 8.78 12.01 -6.61
C ASN A 5 8.67 10.57 -7.09
N TYR A 6 8.44 9.65 -6.16
CA TYR A 6 8.45 8.22 -6.44
C TYR A 6 7.04 7.71 -6.77
N VAL A 7 6.08 7.88 -5.86
CA VAL A 7 4.74 7.32 -6.02
C VAL A 7 3.99 7.96 -7.19
N GLU A 8 3.89 9.28 -7.21
CA GLU A 8 3.17 10.03 -8.25
C GLU A 8 4.01 10.18 -9.54
N GLY A 9 5.32 10.33 -9.40
CA GLY A 9 6.25 10.54 -10.51
C GLY A 9 6.66 9.23 -11.20
N GLU A 10 7.58 8.49 -10.58
CA GLU A 10 8.17 7.27 -11.16
C GLU A 10 7.15 6.13 -11.32
N ASN A 11 6.41 5.81 -10.26
CA ASN A 11 5.43 4.71 -10.26
C ASN A 11 4.10 5.08 -10.92
N ARG A 12 3.83 6.38 -11.10
CA ARG A 12 2.61 6.93 -11.72
C ARG A 12 1.32 6.45 -11.04
N GLY A 13 1.39 6.15 -9.74
CA GLY A 13 0.31 5.57 -8.95
C GLY A 13 0.82 4.89 -7.70
N ALA A 14 -0.03 4.81 -6.67
CA ALA A 14 0.28 4.13 -5.42
C ALA A 14 0.26 2.61 -5.58
N GLY A 15 1.19 1.93 -4.94
CA GLY A 15 1.27 0.50 -4.81
C GLY A 15 0.31 -0.05 -3.75
N LEU A 16 -0.28 -1.21 -4.01
CA LEU A 16 -0.79 -2.12 -2.99
C LEU A 16 0.08 -3.37 -3.00
N GLU A 17 0.53 -3.78 -1.82
CA GLU A 17 1.41 -4.93 -1.65
C GLU A 17 0.81 -5.97 -0.71
N ARG A 18 1.24 -7.22 -0.91
CA ARG A 18 0.95 -8.37 -0.07
C ARG A 18 2.16 -9.31 -0.08
N HIS A 19 2.49 -9.87 1.08
CA HIS A 19 3.60 -10.79 1.24
C HIS A 19 3.41 -11.72 2.45
N GLU A 20 4.11 -12.85 2.47
CA GLU A 20 4.00 -13.89 3.51
C GLU A 20 4.69 -13.53 4.83
N PHE A 21 5.59 -12.54 4.83
CA PHE A 21 6.22 -12.07 6.06
C PHE A 21 5.35 -11.05 6.80
N VAL A 22 5.61 -10.84 8.08
CA VAL A 22 4.94 -9.81 8.88
C VAL A 22 5.52 -8.44 8.56
N HIS A 23 4.67 -7.44 8.34
CA HIS A 23 5.09 -6.04 8.25
C HIS A 23 4.93 -5.35 9.61
N ILE A 24 5.98 -4.70 10.11
CA ILE A 24 5.91 -3.96 11.39
C ILE A 24 6.36 -2.53 11.15
N ASP A 25 5.48 -1.59 11.49
CA ASP A 25 5.67 -0.17 11.25
C ASP A 25 5.38 0.67 12.48
N CYS A 26 6.21 1.67 12.75
CA CYS A 26 6.01 2.57 13.88
C CYS A 26 6.42 4.01 13.51
N PRO A 27 5.49 4.97 13.52
CA PRO A 27 5.81 6.36 13.23
C PRO A 27 6.55 7.02 14.40
N LEU A 28 7.55 7.84 14.08
CA LEU A 28 8.30 8.59 15.09
C LEU A 28 7.81 10.04 15.26
N ASP A 29 6.95 10.51 14.36
CA ASP A 29 6.42 11.88 14.29
C ASP A 29 4.87 11.88 14.35
N ASP A 30 4.28 13.04 14.66
CA ASP A 30 2.82 13.20 14.84
C ASP A 30 2.04 13.32 13.52
N ASP A 31 2.61 13.96 12.48
CA ASP A 31 2.07 13.95 11.10
C ASP A 31 2.78 12.88 10.27
N SER A 32 2.40 11.62 10.50
CA SER A 32 3.04 10.45 9.92
C SER A 32 2.42 10.01 8.59
N GLY A 33 1.45 10.76 8.06
CA GLY A 33 0.72 10.39 6.86
C GLY A 33 -0.42 9.40 7.14
N PHE A 34 -0.71 8.53 6.17
CA PHE A 34 -1.75 7.52 6.28
C PHE A 34 -1.18 6.14 5.96
N PHE A 35 -1.54 5.17 6.77
CA PHE A 35 -1.36 3.76 6.45
C PHE A 35 -2.64 3.27 5.77
N VAL A 36 -2.51 2.48 4.70
CA VAL A 36 -3.66 1.88 4.01
C VAL A 36 -3.67 0.39 4.27
N LEU A 37 -4.83 -0.13 4.68
CA LEU A 37 -5.11 -1.57 4.75
C LEU A 37 -6.19 -1.95 3.74
N GLY A 38 -6.03 -3.12 3.16
CA GLY A 38 -6.95 -3.69 2.20
C GLY A 38 -7.44 -5.07 2.62
N LYS A 39 -8.63 -5.42 2.14
CA LYS A 39 -9.20 -6.76 2.26
C LYS A 39 -9.98 -7.11 0.99
N MET A 40 -9.72 -8.28 0.45
CA MET A 40 -10.61 -8.91 -0.53
C MET A 40 -11.81 -9.50 0.20
N SER A 41 -13.02 -9.16 -0.26
CA SER A 41 -14.27 -9.78 0.18
C SER A 41 -15.09 -10.08 -1.06
N GLU A 42 -15.35 -11.36 -1.31
CA GLU A 42 -15.95 -11.80 -2.59
C GLU A 42 -15.10 -11.27 -3.77
N ASP A 43 -15.70 -10.53 -4.69
CA ASP A 43 -15.04 -9.92 -5.86
C ASP A 43 -14.71 -8.43 -5.64
N GLU A 44 -14.78 -7.93 -4.40
CA GLU A 44 -14.53 -6.53 -4.06
C GLU A 44 -13.22 -6.35 -3.26
N LEU A 45 -12.45 -5.33 -3.63
CA LEU A 45 -11.35 -4.82 -2.83
C LEU A 45 -11.83 -3.66 -1.97
N HIS A 46 -11.86 -3.88 -0.65
CA HIS A 46 -12.13 -2.83 0.32
C HIS A 46 -10.82 -2.24 0.82
N LEU A 47 -10.72 -0.91 0.83
CA LEU A 47 -9.56 -0.18 1.33
C LEU A 47 -9.97 0.76 2.45
N THR A 48 -9.13 0.87 3.48
CA THR A 48 -9.26 1.85 4.55
C THR A 48 -7.93 2.56 4.77
N GLY A 49 -7.96 3.88 4.89
CA GLY A 49 -6.81 4.71 5.23
C GLY A 49 -6.97 5.27 6.63
N PHE A 50 -5.95 5.10 7.47
CA PHE A 50 -5.98 5.59 8.85
C PHE A 50 -4.62 6.15 9.27
N ARG A 51 -4.62 6.98 10.31
CA ARG A 51 -3.40 7.51 10.91
C ARG A 51 -2.96 6.58 12.03
N VAL A 52 -1.68 6.26 12.06
CA VAL A 52 -1.07 5.57 13.20
C VAL A 52 -0.51 6.64 14.15
N PRO A 53 -0.94 6.67 15.43
CA PRO A 53 -0.41 7.62 16.37
C PRO A 53 1.10 7.43 16.58
N LYS A 54 1.80 8.52 16.87
CA LYS A 54 3.22 8.51 17.20
C LYS A 54 3.56 7.42 18.22
N ARG A 55 4.63 6.67 17.96
CA ARG A 55 5.14 5.57 18.80
C ARG A 55 4.16 4.42 19.03
N HIS A 56 3.08 4.33 18.26
CA HIS A 56 2.22 3.15 18.25
C HIS A 56 2.68 2.22 17.13
N THR A 57 3.07 1.01 17.49
CA THR A 57 3.50 0.01 16.53
C THR A 57 2.29 -0.66 15.89
N LEU A 58 2.24 -0.60 14.57
CA LEU A 58 1.34 -1.39 13.74
C LEU A 58 1.99 -2.74 13.47
N TYR A 59 1.25 -3.81 13.75
CA TYR A 59 1.57 -5.17 13.34
C TYR A 59 0.63 -5.55 12.21
N VAL A 60 1.17 -5.79 11.03
CA VAL A 60 0.43 -6.25 9.85
C VAL A 60 0.75 -7.72 9.64
N PRO A 61 -0.21 -8.64 9.87
CA PRO A 61 0.00 -10.05 9.63
C PRO A 61 0.39 -10.35 8.18
N ALA A 62 0.99 -11.53 7.98
CA ALA A 62 1.18 -12.12 6.66
C ALA A 62 -0.10 -12.05 5.81
N ASP A 63 0.09 -11.89 4.51
CA ASP A 63 -0.95 -11.87 3.48
C ASP A 63 -2.00 -10.75 3.58
N CYS A 64 -1.82 -9.79 4.49
CA CYS A 64 -2.65 -8.59 4.52
C CYS A 64 -2.26 -7.66 3.36
N ILE A 65 -3.25 -7.18 2.62
CA ILE A 65 -3.06 -6.14 1.60
C ILE A 65 -2.81 -4.82 2.31
N HIS A 66 -1.75 -4.10 1.95
CA HIS A 66 -1.44 -2.81 2.54
C HIS A 66 -0.75 -1.86 1.56
N SER A 67 -0.56 -0.61 1.98
CA SER A 67 0.28 0.35 1.27
C SER A 67 0.95 1.33 2.24
N ASN A 68 2.25 1.46 2.05
CA ASN A 68 3.12 2.38 2.77
C ASN A 68 3.39 3.66 1.95
N ASP A 69 2.73 3.82 0.80
CA ASP A 69 3.05 4.91 -0.12
C ASP A 69 2.62 6.30 0.36
N TYR A 70 1.69 6.32 1.32
CA TYR A 70 1.13 7.54 1.90
C TYR A 70 1.73 7.89 3.26
N LEU A 71 2.78 7.19 3.69
CA LEU A 71 3.52 7.52 4.90
C LEU A 71 4.33 8.82 4.71
N LYS A 72 4.50 9.54 5.81
CA LYS A 72 5.28 10.78 5.90
C LYS A 72 6.18 10.74 7.12
N GLY A 73 7.27 11.52 7.05
CA GLY A 73 8.22 11.64 8.15
C GLY A 73 9.00 10.35 8.37
N THR A 74 9.46 10.15 9.59
CA THR A 74 10.33 9.01 9.92
C THR A 74 9.52 7.85 10.49
N TRP A 75 9.70 6.67 9.91
CA TRP A 75 9.12 5.42 10.37
C TRP A 75 10.23 4.43 10.74
N ARG A 76 9.97 3.63 11.78
CA ARG A 76 10.71 2.39 12.02
C ARG A 76 9.94 1.27 11.36
N THR A 77 10.51 0.74 10.29
CA THR A 77 9.95 -0.35 9.52
C THR A 77 10.86 -1.56 9.65
N MET A 78 10.29 -2.71 9.97
CA MET A 78 11.01 -4.00 9.88
C MET A 78 10.51 -4.74 8.65
N LEU A 79 11.45 -5.05 7.76
CA LEU A 79 11.22 -5.73 6.49
C LEU A 79 11.95 -7.08 6.48
N SER A 80 11.46 -8.01 5.67
CA SER A 80 12.17 -9.22 5.25
C SER A 80 12.90 -8.95 3.93
N ASP A 81 14.13 -9.44 3.78
CA ASP A 81 15.00 -9.21 2.61
C ASP A 81 14.99 -10.34 1.57
N GLU A 82 14.27 -11.45 1.81
CA GLU A 82 14.40 -12.67 1.00
C GLU A 82 13.11 -13.19 0.34
N THR A 83 12.01 -12.45 0.39
CA THR A 83 10.68 -12.96 -0.02
C THR A 83 10.06 -12.19 -1.18
N ASN A 84 9.39 -12.91 -2.08
CA ASN A 84 8.62 -12.30 -3.17
C ASN A 84 7.47 -11.44 -2.61
N ILE A 85 7.28 -10.26 -3.19
CA ILE A 85 6.19 -9.34 -2.85
C ILE A 85 5.21 -9.31 -4.03
N ASP A 86 3.95 -9.63 -3.76
CA ASP A 86 2.85 -9.47 -4.72
C ASP A 86 2.41 -8.00 -4.71
N HIS A 87 2.69 -7.28 -5.78
CA HIS A 87 2.56 -5.83 -5.84
C HIS A 87 1.79 -5.40 -7.09
N VAL A 88 0.74 -4.61 -6.90
CA VAL A 88 -0.04 -3.96 -7.96
C VAL A 88 -0.04 -2.45 -7.82
N PHE A 89 0.05 -1.73 -8.95
CA PHE A 89 -0.04 -0.26 -8.96
C PHE A 89 -1.45 0.22 -9.25
N LEU A 90 -2.01 1.05 -8.36
CA LEU A 90 -3.23 1.81 -8.55
C LEU A 90 -2.97 2.97 -9.51
N LYS A 91 -3.08 2.68 -10.80
CA LYS A 91 -2.91 3.69 -11.85
C LYS A 91 -4.21 4.47 -12.07
N ARG A 92 -4.07 5.79 -12.19
CA ARG A 92 -5.17 6.66 -12.60
C ARG A 92 -5.56 6.31 -14.04
N LYS A 93 -6.87 6.19 -14.31
CA LYS A 93 -7.40 5.99 -15.67
C LYS A 93 -6.93 7.12 -16.59
N THR A 94 -6.30 6.79 -17.71
CA THR A 94 -6.16 7.70 -18.84
C THR A 94 -7.44 7.69 -19.66
N LYS A 95 -7.93 8.86 -20.09
CA LYS A 95 -9.10 8.95 -20.99
C LYS A 95 -8.73 8.37 -22.36
N GLU A 96 -9.26 7.20 -22.69
CA GLU A 96 -9.53 6.81 -24.07
C GLU A 96 -11.04 6.92 -24.30
N ASN A 97 -11.46 7.70 -25.29
CA ASN A 97 -12.84 7.76 -25.81
C ASN A 97 -13.97 8.10 -24.82
N GLY A 98 -13.68 8.74 -23.68
CA GLY A 98 -14.71 9.33 -22.82
C GLY A 98 -15.39 8.39 -21.82
N GLU A 99 -14.99 7.12 -21.74
CA GLU A 99 -15.50 6.17 -20.75
C GLU A 99 -14.46 5.88 -19.65
N ASN A 100 -14.92 5.82 -18.39
CA ASN A 100 -14.08 5.55 -17.22
C ASN A 100 -14.02 4.05 -16.91
N LYS A 101 -13.11 3.26 -17.50
CA LYS A 101 -12.88 1.85 -17.08
C LYS A 101 -11.55 1.65 -16.33
N LEU A 102 -11.61 0.98 -15.17
CA LEU A 102 -10.43 0.48 -14.45
C LEU A 102 -10.11 -0.83 -15.17
N GLN A 103 -8.90 -0.99 -15.70
CA GLN A 103 -8.63 -2.05 -16.67
C GLN A 103 -8.67 -3.44 -16.01
N SER A 104 -7.98 -3.60 -14.87
CA SER A 104 -8.10 -4.69 -13.89
C SER A 104 -6.97 -4.51 -12.86
N PHE A 105 -7.07 -5.15 -11.69
CA PHE A 105 -5.92 -5.53 -10.87
C PHE A 105 -6.16 -6.97 -10.42
N THR A 106 -5.11 -7.79 -10.41
CA THR A 106 -5.18 -9.20 -10.02
C THR A 106 -3.99 -9.46 -9.12
N PHE A 107 -4.24 -9.85 -7.87
CA PHE A 107 -3.22 -10.43 -7.02
C PHE A 107 -3.01 -11.88 -7.44
N SER A 108 -1.75 -12.31 -7.59
CA SER A 108 -1.45 -13.71 -7.85
C SER A 108 -1.63 -14.50 -6.55
N LEU A 109 -2.73 -15.25 -6.42
CA LEU A 109 -2.89 -16.22 -5.35
C LEU A 109 -1.88 -17.35 -5.56
N ALA A 110 -0.78 -17.33 -4.82
CA ALA A 110 0.01 -18.54 -4.61
C ALA A 110 -0.80 -19.42 -3.63
N PHE A 111 -1.21 -20.59 -4.11
CA PHE A 111 -1.75 -21.69 -3.29
C PHE A 111 -0.65 -22.72 -3.06
#